data_AF-A0AAY4AEY4-F1
#
_entry.id   AF-A0AAY4AEY4-F1
#
_cell.length_a   1.000
_cell.length_b   1.000
_cell.length_c   1.000
_cell.angle_alpha   90.00
_cell.angle_beta   90.00
_cell.angle_gamma   90.00
#
_symmetry.space_group_name_H-M   'P 1'
#
loop_
_entity.id
_entity.type
_entity.pdbx_description
1 polymer ?
#
loop_
_entity_poly.entity_id
_entity_poly.type
_entity_poly.pdbx_seq_one_letter_code
_entity_poly.pdbx_strand_id
1 'polypeptide(L)'
;MSGQTLTDRIAAAQYSLTGSEVARAVCKATTHEVMAPKKKHLEYLIQATQESNVNIPQMADTLFERAGNASWIVVFKALATTHHLMVHGNERFIQYLASRNTLFNLSNFLDKTGSHGYDMSTFIRRYSRYLNEKAFAYRQMAFDFVRVKKGAEGVMRTMSTDKLLKGMPTLQSQIDALLEYDVHPKDLVNGVINAAFLLLFKDLIKLYACYNDGIINLLEKFFQMKKGQCKDALEIYKRFLTRMTRVSEFLKVAEQVGIDKNDIPELTQAPESLLESLETHLNTLEGKKGKYLL
;
A
#
# COMPACT_ATOMS: atom_id res chain seq x y z
N MET A 1 -23.14 -24.78 10.72
CA MET A 1 -22.77 -25.46 9.45
C MET A 1 -21.62 -24.69 8.81
N SER A 2 -20.52 -25.35 8.41
CA SER A 2 -19.38 -24.66 7.79
C SER A 2 -19.79 -24.11 6.42
N GLY A 3 -19.71 -22.79 6.20
CA GLY A 3 -20.04 -22.13 4.93
C GLY A 3 -19.10 -22.44 3.75
N GLN A 4 -18.21 -23.43 3.90
CA GLN A 4 -17.26 -23.83 2.87
C GLN A 4 -17.94 -24.66 1.79
N THR A 5 -17.74 -24.25 0.53
CA THR A 5 -18.25 -24.94 -0.66
C THR A 5 -17.55 -26.28 -0.87
N LEU A 6 -18.13 -27.16 -1.71
CA LEU A 6 -17.47 -28.41 -2.10
C LEU A 6 -16.12 -28.14 -2.79
N THR A 7 -16.06 -27.14 -3.66
CA THR A 7 -14.83 -26.69 -4.33
C THR A 7 -13.75 -26.28 -3.33
N ASP A 8 -14.11 -25.56 -2.27
CA ASP A 8 -13.16 -25.18 -1.21
C ASP A 8 -12.58 -26.39 -0.48
N ARG A 9 -13.44 -27.39 -0.18
CA ARG A 9 -13.01 -28.61 0.52
C ARG A 9 -12.10 -29.46 -0.35
N ILE A 10 -12.40 -29.59 -1.65
CA ILE A 10 -11.56 -30.34 -2.60
C ILE A 10 -10.18 -29.68 -2.74
N ALA A 11 -10.13 -28.36 -2.95
CA ALA A 11 -8.86 -27.63 -3.07
C ALA A 11 -8.00 -27.79 -1.81
N ALA A 12 -8.60 -27.66 -0.62
CA ALA A 12 -7.87 -27.86 0.64
C ALA A 12 -7.44 -29.31 0.88
N ALA A 13 -8.23 -30.30 0.44
CA ALA A 13 -7.91 -31.72 0.57
C ALA A 13 -6.75 -32.15 -0.34
N GLN A 14 -6.67 -31.60 -1.56
CA GLN A 14 -5.55 -31.86 -2.49
C GLN A 14 -4.20 -31.54 -1.84
N TYR A 15 -4.09 -30.42 -1.11
CA TYR A 15 -2.86 -30.04 -0.42
C TYR A 15 -2.60 -30.83 0.87
N SER A 16 -3.63 -31.43 1.45
CA SER A 16 -3.46 -32.41 2.54
C SER A 16 -2.81 -33.69 2.03
N LEU A 17 -3.09 -34.10 0.79
CA LEU A 17 -2.49 -35.27 0.16
C LEU A 17 -1.04 -35.03 -0.28
N THR A 18 -0.71 -33.80 -0.67
CA THR A 18 0.68 -33.40 -1.01
C THR A 18 1.52 -32.99 0.21
N GLY A 19 0.93 -32.99 1.42
CA GLY A 19 1.61 -32.66 2.68
C GLY A 19 1.91 -31.18 2.91
N SER A 20 1.40 -30.27 2.06
CA SER A 20 1.66 -28.83 2.19
C SER A 20 0.61 -28.13 3.04
N GLU A 21 0.85 -28.07 4.36
CA GLU A 21 -0.03 -27.37 5.31
C GLU A 21 -0.14 -25.86 5.02
N VAL A 22 0.92 -25.25 4.49
CA VAL A 22 0.92 -23.84 4.06
C VAL A 22 -0.05 -23.62 2.90
N ALA A 23 0.02 -24.42 1.84
CA ALA A 23 -0.87 -24.28 0.69
C ALA A 23 -2.34 -24.54 1.08
N ARG A 24 -2.58 -25.52 1.97
CA ARG A 24 -3.89 -25.78 2.57
C ARG A 24 -4.40 -24.56 3.35
N ALA A 25 -3.56 -23.90 4.14
CA ALA A 25 -3.93 -22.69 4.86
C ALA A 25 -4.26 -21.53 3.91
N VAL A 26 -3.52 -21.37 2.80
CA VAL A 26 -3.84 -20.40 1.74
C VAL A 26 -5.23 -20.66 1.15
N CYS A 27 -5.57 -21.91 0.82
CA CYS A 27 -6.91 -22.26 0.34
C CYS A 27 -8.01 -21.94 1.38
N LYS A 28 -7.76 -22.22 2.66
CA LYS A 28 -8.70 -21.89 3.74
C LYS A 28 -8.84 -20.38 4.01
N ALA A 29 -7.81 -19.58 3.73
CA ALA A 29 -7.87 -18.12 3.77
C ALA A 29 -8.63 -17.53 2.57
N THR A 30 -8.68 -18.25 1.44
CA THR A 30 -9.20 -17.79 0.14
C THR A 30 -10.40 -18.60 -0.35
N THR A 31 -11.29 -18.97 0.57
CA THR A 31 -12.55 -19.68 0.26
C THR A 31 -13.55 -18.80 -0.49
N HIS A 32 -14.62 -19.39 -1.03
CA HIS A 32 -15.73 -18.66 -1.68
C HIS A 32 -16.72 -18.01 -0.69
N GLU A 33 -16.48 -18.09 0.61
CA GLU A 33 -17.28 -17.38 1.62
C GLU A 33 -17.07 -15.86 1.48
N VAL A 34 -18.16 -15.09 1.31
CA VAL A 34 -18.18 -13.61 1.20
C VAL A 34 -17.95 -12.97 2.57
N MET A 35 -16.77 -13.22 3.12
CA MET A 35 -16.29 -12.67 4.38
C MET A 35 -14.78 -12.50 4.30
N ALA A 36 -14.24 -11.65 5.19
CA ALA A 36 -12.80 -11.47 5.34
C ALA A 36 -12.08 -12.82 5.52
N PRO A 37 -10.81 -12.96 5.04
CA PRO A 37 -9.98 -14.10 5.39
C PRO A 37 -9.97 -14.31 6.91
N LYS A 38 -10.29 -15.53 7.36
CA LYS A 38 -10.45 -15.81 8.80
C LYS A 38 -9.12 -15.62 9.51
N LYS A 39 -9.15 -14.89 10.64
CA LYS A 39 -7.99 -14.53 11.46
C LYS A 39 -7.04 -15.71 11.73
N LYS A 40 -7.58 -16.87 12.15
CA LYS A 40 -6.80 -18.07 12.43
C LYS A 40 -5.93 -18.57 11.26
N HIS A 41 -6.38 -18.37 10.01
CA HIS A 41 -5.61 -18.77 8.83
C HIS A 41 -4.53 -17.73 8.50
N LEU A 42 -4.85 -16.44 8.67
CA LEU A 42 -3.87 -15.36 8.53
C LEU A 42 -2.75 -15.49 9.58
N GLU A 43 -3.09 -15.71 10.84
CA GLU A 43 -2.14 -15.90 11.95
C GLU A 43 -1.22 -17.09 11.69
N TYR A 44 -1.76 -18.22 11.23
CA TYR A 44 -0.97 -19.38 10.85
C TYR A 44 0.01 -19.05 9.71
N LEU A 45 -0.45 -18.38 8.65
CA LEU A 45 0.41 -18.02 7.51
C LEU A 45 1.48 -17.00 7.91
N ILE A 46 1.14 -16.02 8.76
CA ILE A 46 2.10 -15.07 9.32
C ILE A 46 3.18 -15.81 10.12
N GLN A 47 2.79 -16.72 11.02
CA GLN A 47 3.76 -17.53 11.76
C GLN A 47 4.62 -18.38 10.83
N ALA A 48 4.03 -19.00 9.80
CA ALA A 48 4.78 -19.78 8.83
C ALA A 48 5.87 -18.96 8.12
N THR A 49 5.67 -17.65 7.88
CA THR A 49 6.75 -16.81 7.31
C THR A 49 7.94 -16.60 8.25
N GLN A 50 7.79 -16.81 9.55
CA GLN A 50 8.88 -16.70 10.54
C GLN A 50 9.75 -17.97 10.57
N GLU A 51 9.18 -19.12 10.24
CA GLU A 51 9.89 -20.39 10.26
C GLU A 51 10.97 -20.46 9.15
N SER A 52 12.15 -20.97 9.46
CA SER A 52 13.28 -21.01 8.51
C SER A 52 13.11 -22.06 7.41
N ASN A 53 12.39 -23.15 7.71
CA ASN A 53 12.15 -24.28 6.83
C ASN A 53 10.94 -24.09 5.89
N VAL A 54 10.16 -23.03 6.04
CA VAL A 54 9.00 -22.75 5.18
C VAL A 54 9.46 -22.18 3.84
N ASN A 55 8.95 -22.78 2.76
CA ASN A 55 9.22 -22.35 1.40
C ASN A 55 8.36 -21.12 1.03
N ILE A 56 8.95 -19.92 1.19
CA ILE A 56 8.32 -18.64 0.84
C ILE A 56 7.92 -18.57 -0.65
N PRO A 57 8.77 -18.97 -1.62
CA PRO A 57 8.37 -19.06 -3.02
C PRO A 57 7.08 -19.84 -3.25
N GLN A 58 6.98 -21.06 -2.70
CA GLN A 58 5.79 -21.89 -2.85
C GLN A 58 4.54 -21.26 -2.21
N MET A 59 4.69 -20.62 -1.04
CA MET A 59 3.61 -19.89 -0.39
C MET A 59 3.06 -18.77 -1.29
N ALA A 60 3.95 -17.97 -1.87
CA ALA A 60 3.61 -16.89 -2.78
C ALA A 60 3.02 -17.40 -4.10
N ASP A 61 3.58 -18.46 -4.68
CA ASP A 61 3.05 -19.09 -5.90
C ASP A 61 1.64 -19.63 -5.68
N THR A 62 1.36 -20.25 -4.52
CA THR A 62 -0.01 -20.67 -4.17
C THR A 62 -0.95 -19.46 -4.10
N LEU A 63 -0.52 -18.32 -3.54
CA LEU A 63 -1.34 -17.10 -3.53
C LEU A 63 -1.58 -16.54 -4.93
N PHE A 64 -0.59 -16.59 -5.82
CA PHE A 64 -0.75 -16.19 -7.23
C PHE A 64 -1.71 -17.11 -7.97
N GLU A 65 -1.66 -18.42 -7.75
CA GLU A 65 -2.63 -19.36 -8.29
C GLU A 65 -4.05 -19.03 -7.84
N ARG A 66 -4.24 -18.70 -6.55
CA ARG A 66 -5.56 -18.26 -6.05
C ARG A 66 -5.98 -16.93 -6.66
N ALA A 67 -5.06 -16.01 -6.89
CA ALA A 67 -5.34 -14.74 -7.58
C ALA A 67 -5.69 -14.93 -9.06
N GLY A 68 -5.38 -16.07 -9.67
CA GLY A 68 -5.80 -16.46 -11.03
C GLY A 68 -7.19 -17.10 -11.12
N ASN A 69 -7.94 -17.17 -10.02
CA ASN A 69 -9.29 -17.74 -10.01
C ASN A 69 -10.31 -16.85 -10.76
N ALA A 70 -11.39 -17.44 -11.28
CA ALA A 70 -12.47 -16.69 -11.93
C ALA A 70 -13.37 -15.92 -10.93
N SER A 71 -13.47 -16.40 -9.69
CA SER A 71 -14.32 -15.79 -8.66
C SER A 71 -13.64 -14.57 -8.04
N TRP A 72 -14.31 -13.42 -8.10
CA TRP A 72 -13.86 -12.19 -7.45
C TRP A 72 -13.57 -12.39 -5.95
N ILE A 73 -14.34 -13.24 -5.27
CA ILE A 73 -14.20 -13.51 -3.83
C ILE A 73 -12.84 -14.13 -3.54
N VAL A 74 -12.47 -15.15 -4.31
CA VAL A 74 -11.20 -15.88 -4.15
C VAL A 74 -10.03 -14.96 -4.49
N VAL A 75 -10.10 -14.25 -5.61
CA VAL A 75 -9.05 -13.33 -6.06
C VAL A 75 -8.82 -12.21 -5.04
N PHE A 76 -9.89 -11.57 -4.59
CA PHE A 76 -9.78 -10.46 -3.64
C PHE A 76 -9.23 -10.94 -2.29
N LYS A 77 -9.66 -12.11 -1.80
CA LYS A 77 -9.11 -12.69 -0.57
C LYS A 77 -7.65 -13.12 -0.73
N ALA A 78 -7.21 -13.54 -1.92
CA ALA A 78 -5.80 -13.83 -2.18
C ALA A 78 -4.94 -12.56 -2.11
N LEU A 79 -5.42 -11.45 -2.68
CA LEU A 79 -4.78 -10.14 -2.57
C LEU A 79 -4.73 -9.67 -1.11
N ALA A 80 -5.85 -9.74 -0.38
CA ALA A 80 -5.91 -9.32 1.03
C ALA A 80 -5.00 -10.19 1.92
N THR A 81 -4.96 -11.50 1.68
CA THR A 81 -4.04 -12.41 2.39
C THR A 81 -2.58 -12.08 2.08
N THR A 82 -2.25 -11.79 0.82
CA THR A 82 -0.90 -11.36 0.43
C THR A 82 -0.52 -10.06 1.14
N HIS A 83 -1.42 -9.07 1.16
CA HIS A 83 -1.19 -7.80 1.84
C HIS A 83 -0.96 -8.00 3.36
N HIS A 84 -1.74 -8.86 4.02
CA HIS A 84 -1.49 -9.23 5.41
C HIS A 84 -0.08 -9.79 5.63
N LEU A 85 0.41 -10.65 4.74
CA LEU A 85 1.76 -11.21 4.85
C LEU A 85 2.86 -10.18 4.56
N MET A 86 2.63 -9.24 3.64
CA MET A 86 3.56 -8.13 3.39
C MET A 86 3.72 -7.22 4.62
N VAL A 87 2.63 -6.99 5.37
CA VAL A 87 2.63 -6.05 6.51
C VAL A 87 3.03 -6.73 7.83
N HIS A 88 2.50 -7.92 8.10
CA HIS A 88 2.61 -8.59 9.39
C HIS A 88 3.54 -9.80 9.38
N GLY A 89 3.86 -10.34 8.20
CA GLY A 89 4.80 -11.44 8.05
C GLY A 89 6.26 -11.02 8.20
N ASN A 90 7.13 -12.03 8.14
CA ASN A 90 8.57 -11.84 8.06
C ASN A 90 8.94 -11.13 6.74
N GLU A 91 9.98 -10.28 6.76
CA GLU A 91 10.39 -9.51 5.58
C GLU A 91 10.79 -10.38 4.40
N ARG A 92 11.22 -11.62 4.64
CA ARG A 92 11.52 -12.60 3.57
C ARG A 92 10.36 -12.74 2.58
N PHE A 93 9.11 -12.59 3.01
CA PHE A 93 7.95 -12.64 2.12
C PHE A 93 7.93 -11.46 1.15
N ILE A 94 7.95 -10.21 1.64
CA ILE A 94 7.95 -9.02 0.76
C ILE A 94 9.25 -8.90 -0.04
N GLN A 95 10.39 -9.33 0.50
CA GLN A 95 11.67 -9.41 -0.23
C GLN A 95 11.55 -10.35 -1.43
N TYR A 96 10.95 -11.53 -1.24
CA TYR A 96 10.70 -12.45 -2.34
C TYR A 96 9.79 -11.82 -3.41
N LEU A 97 8.67 -11.20 -3.02
CA LEU A 97 7.80 -10.52 -3.98
C LEU A 97 8.54 -9.40 -4.73
N ALA A 98 9.30 -8.59 -3.99
CA ALA A 98 10.11 -7.52 -4.55
C ALA A 98 11.24 -8.04 -5.46
N SER A 99 11.65 -9.30 -5.38
CA SER A 99 12.63 -9.90 -6.31
C SER A 99 12.04 -10.35 -7.65
N ARG A 100 10.71 -10.50 -7.76
CA ARG A 100 10.05 -11.03 -8.96
C ARG A 100 9.79 -9.98 -10.03
N ASN A 101 10.08 -10.28 -11.29
CA ASN A 101 9.76 -9.38 -12.41
C ASN A 101 8.26 -9.11 -12.57
N THR A 102 7.42 -10.09 -12.25
CA THR A 102 5.96 -10.00 -12.34
C THR A 102 5.28 -10.55 -11.07
N LEU A 103 4.27 -9.82 -10.60
CA LEU A 103 3.43 -10.17 -9.46
C LEU A 103 2.00 -10.46 -9.93
N PHE A 104 1.04 -9.57 -9.65
CA PHE A 104 -0.35 -9.74 -10.06
C PHE A 104 -0.60 -9.12 -11.45
N ASN A 105 -1.07 -9.92 -12.40
CA ASN A 105 -1.51 -9.44 -13.72
C ASN A 105 -3.05 -9.41 -13.80
N LEU A 106 -3.65 -8.49 -13.06
CA LEU A 106 -5.11 -8.40 -12.90
C LEU A 106 -5.71 -7.16 -13.55
N SER A 107 -4.97 -6.39 -14.36
CA SER A 107 -5.44 -5.14 -14.98
C SER A 107 -6.74 -5.29 -15.80
N ASN A 108 -6.97 -6.49 -16.36
CA ASN A 108 -8.16 -6.83 -17.13
C ASN A 108 -9.10 -7.81 -16.40
N PHE A 109 -8.91 -8.02 -15.10
CA PHE A 109 -9.77 -8.91 -14.32
C PHE A 109 -11.23 -8.44 -14.38
N LEU A 110 -12.13 -9.37 -14.68
CA LEU A 110 -13.56 -9.15 -14.73
C LEU A 110 -14.31 -10.43 -14.40
N ASP A 111 -15.03 -10.40 -13.28
CA ASP A 111 -16.02 -11.40 -12.92
C ASP A 111 -17.41 -10.87 -13.27
N LYS A 112 -18.12 -11.55 -14.18
CA LYS A 112 -19.47 -11.18 -14.61
C LYS A 112 -20.57 -11.86 -13.79
N THR A 113 -20.22 -12.54 -12.70
CA THR A 113 -21.19 -13.25 -11.85
C THR A 113 -21.89 -12.29 -10.88
N GLY A 114 -23.21 -12.21 -11.00
CA GLY A 114 -24.05 -11.35 -10.16
C GLY A 114 -23.77 -9.85 -10.32
N SER A 115 -24.49 -9.03 -9.55
CA SER A 115 -24.28 -7.58 -9.52
C SER A 115 -22.94 -7.20 -8.87
N HIS A 116 -22.54 -7.93 -7.81
CA HIS A 116 -21.31 -7.64 -7.09
C HIS A 116 -20.02 -7.99 -7.85
N GLY A 117 -20.03 -8.98 -8.75
CA GLY A 117 -18.82 -9.38 -9.49
C GLY A 117 -18.23 -8.23 -10.31
N TYR A 118 -19.09 -7.46 -10.98
CA TYR A 118 -18.68 -6.33 -11.81
C TYR A 118 -18.03 -5.22 -10.98
N ASP A 119 -18.68 -4.80 -9.89
CA ASP A 119 -18.19 -3.74 -9.01
C ASP A 119 -16.88 -4.15 -8.31
N MET A 120 -16.83 -5.37 -7.76
CA MET A 120 -15.64 -5.88 -7.06
C MET A 120 -14.45 -6.05 -7.99
N SER A 121 -14.68 -6.33 -9.28
CA SER A 121 -13.60 -6.42 -10.28
C SER A 121 -12.84 -5.09 -10.43
N THR A 122 -13.51 -3.95 -10.28
CA THR A 122 -12.85 -2.64 -10.29
C THR A 122 -11.93 -2.45 -9.09
N PHE A 123 -12.39 -2.80 -7.89
CA PHE A 123 -11.57 -2.71 -6.68
C PHE A 123 -10.42 -3.72 -6.66
N ILE A 124 -10.61 -4.93 -7.22
CA ILE A 124 -9.54 -5.93 -7.39
C ILE A 124 -8.42 -5.36 -8.27
N ARG A 125 -8.76 -4.75 -9.42
CA ARG A 125 -7.78 -4.12 -10.32
C ARG A 125 -6.96 -3.06 -9.59
N ARG A 126 -7.63 -2.12 -8.93
CA ARG A 126 -6.98 -1.02 -8.18
C ARG A 126 -6.13 -1.55 -7.01
N TYR A 127 -6.65 -2.50 -6.25
CA TYR A 127 -5.93 -3.09 -5.11
C TYR A 127 -4.70 -3.89 -5.54
N SER A 128 -4.80 -4.66 -6.62
CA SER A 128 -3.65 -5.39 -7.18
C SER A 128 -2.54 -4.44 -7.65
N ARG A 129 -2.91 -3.28 -8.24
CA ARG A 129 -1.96 -2.23 -8.61
C ARG A 129 -1.24 -1.68 -7.38
N TYR A 130 -1.95 -1.41 -6.29
CA TYR A 130 -1.33 -0.99 -5.04
C TYR A 130 -0.32 -2.03 -4.50
N LEU A 131 -0.67 -3.32 -4.48
CA LEU A 131 0.24 -4.35 -3.98
C LEU A 131 1.49 -4.52 -4.86
N ASN A 132 1.34 -4.41 -6.19
CA ASN A 132 2.46 -4.38 -7.11
C ASN A 132 3.36 -3.16 -6.84
N GLU A 133 2.78 -1.98 -6.64
CA GLU A 133 3.53 -0.75 -6.35
C GLU A 133 4.23 -0.82 -4.98
N LYS A 134 3.60 -1.42 -3.96
CA LYS A 134 4.23 -1.65 -2.64
C LYS A 134 5.47 -2.54 -2.75
N ALA A 135 5.40 -3.62 -3.52
CA ALA A 135 6.57 -4.49 -3.75
C ALA A 135 7.64 -3.80 -4.61
N PHE A 136 7.24 -3.00 -5.60
CA PHE A 136 8.17 -2.19 -6.39
C PHE A 136 8.88 -1.14 -5.53
N ALA A 137 8.16 -0.44 -4.67
CA ALA A 137 8.73 0.52 -3.72
C ALA A 137 9.76 -0.16 -2.80
N TYR A 138 9.46 -1.37 -2.29
CA TYR A 138 10.43 -2.15 -1.52
C TYR A 138 11.68 -2.47 -2.34
N ARG A 139 11.55 -2.88 -3.62
CA ARG A 139 12.69 -3.14 -4.51
C ARG A 139 13.59 -1.91 -4.66
N GLN A 140 12.99 -0.73 -4.87
CA GLN A 140 13.75 0.50 -5.08
C GLN A 140 14.46 0.99 -3.81
N MET A 141 13.81 0.81 -2.66
CA MET A 141 14.27 1.40 -1.40
C MET A 141 15.06 0.44 -0.52
N ALA A 142 14.95 -0.88 -0.77
CA ALA A 142 15.44 -1.95 0.10
C ALA A 142 14.87 -1.91 1.54
N PHE A 143 13.74 -1.23 1.74
CA PHE A 143 12.97 -1.22 2.98
C PHE A 143 11.48 -0.95 2.68
N ASP A 144 10.59 -1.31 3.61
CA ASP A 144 9.15 -0.97 3.52
C ASP A 144 8.86 0.35 4.26
N PHE A 145 8.38 1.36 3.54
CA PHE A 145 7.95 2.65 4.11
C PHE A 145 6.95 2.51 5.27
N VAL A 146 6.13 1.45 5.24
CA VAL A 146 5.14 1.15 6.29
C VAL A 146 5.82 0.63 7.56
N ARG A 147 6.96 -0.06 7.45
CA ARG A 147 7.65 -0.73 8.56
C ARG A 147 8.83 0.05 9.13
N VAL A 148 9.42 0.97 8.38
CA VAL A 148 10.56 1.77 8.87
C VAL A 148 10.19 2.64 10.07
N LYS A 149 11.20 2.89 10.90
CA LYS A 149 11.15 3.85 12.01
C LYS A 149 10.79 5.24 11.48
N LYS A 150 9.91 5.92 12.22
CA LYS A 150 9.35 7.26 11.95
C LYS A 150 9.75 8.22 13.07
N GLY A 151 9.57 9.52 12.86
CA GLY A 151 9.92 10.58 13.80
C GLY A 151 11.37 11.05 13.65
N ALA A 152 11.89 11.74 14.67
CA ALA A 152 13.19 12.44 14.62
C ALA A 152 14.37 11.56 14.17
N GLU A 153 14.39 10.29 14.60
CA GLU A 153 15.41 9.29 14.23
C GLU A 153 14.91 8.32 13.13
N GLY A 154 13.84 8.68 12.42
CA GLY A 154 13.26 7.88 11.37
C GLY A 154 14.13 7.81 10.12
N VAL A 155 13.94 6.77 9.31
CA VAL A 155 14.72 6.55 8.09
C VAL A 155 14.56 7.72 7.13
N MET A 156 13.32 8.16 6.88
CA MET A 156 13.06 9.30 5.99
C MET A 156 13.51 10.64 6.60
N ARG A 157 13.45 10.78 7.93
CA ARG A 157 13.85 12.02 8.60
C ARG A 157 15.36 12.26 8.61
N THR A 158 16.14 11.19 8.64
CA THR A 158 17.62 11.25 8.72
C THR A 158 18.32 11.04 7.38
N MET A 159 17.58 10.68 6.32
CA MET A 159 18.13 10.39 5.00
C MET A 159 18.93 11.55 4.41
N SER A 160 20.06 11.26 3.75
CA SER A 160 20.86 12.24 3.00
C SER A 160 20.07 12.83 1.82
N THR A 161 20.32 14.09 1.46
CA THR A 161 19.61 14.81 0.38
C THR A 161 19.49 14.00 -0.91
N ASP A 162 20.58 13.44 -1.44
CA ASP A 162 20.54 12.72 -2.72
C ASP A 162 19.68 11.46 -2.70
N LYS A 163 19.71 10.72 -1.59
CA LYS A 163 18.84 9.55 -1.40
C LYS A 163 17.40 9.97 -1.18
N LEU A 164 17.16 11.05 -0.43
CA LEU A 164 15.83 11.56 -0.15
C LEU A 164 15.13 12.00 -1.43
N LEU A 165 15.79 12.80 -2.27
CA LEU A 165 15.23 13.27 -3.55
C LEU A 165 14.89 12.13 -4.51
N LYS A 166 15.61 11.00 -4.43
CA LYS A 166 15.30 9.79 -5.20
C LYS A 166 14.18 8.95 -4.58
N GLY A 167 14.14 8.84 -3.26
CA GLY A 167 13.17 8.01 -2.54
C GLY A 167 11.77 8.64 -2.43
N MET A 168 11.69 9.97 -2.37
CA MET A 168 10.42 10.70 -2.25
C MET A 168 9.47 10.44 -3.42
N PRO A 169 9.91 10.46 -4.70
CA PRO A 169 9.08 10.04 -5.82
C PRO A 169 8.53 8.61 -5.69
N THR A 170 9.34 7.65 -5.23
CA THR A 170 8.88 6.27 -5.00
C THR A 170 7.79 6.20 -3.94
N LEU A 171 7.96 6.92 -2.82
CA LEU A 171 6.93 7.01 -1.79
C LEU A 171 5.65 7.67 -2.32
N GLN A 172 5.78 8.74 -3.11
CA GLN A 172 4.64 9.40 -3.74
C GLN A 172 3.86 8.47 -4.66
N SER A 173 4.56 7.68 -5.51
CA SER A 173 3.93 6.71 -6.41
C SER A 173 3.18 5.61 -5.65
N GLN A 174 3.75 5.11 -4.54
CA GLN A 174 3.07 4.14 -3.69
C GLN A 174 1.80 4.72 -3.04
N ILE A 175 1.86 5.96 -2.56
CA ILE A 175 0.69 6.65 -2.01
C ILE A 175 -0.37 6.89 -3.09
N ASP A 176 0.04 7.27 -4.30
CA ASP A 176 -0.90 7.48 -5.41
C ASP A 176 -1.64 6.19 -5.78
N ALA A 177 -0.92 5.08 -5.90
CA ALA A 177 -1.52 3.78 -6.18
C ALA A 177 -2.50 3.34 -5.08
N LEU A 178 -2.24 3.71 -3.82
CA LEU A 178 -3.16 3.49 -2.71
C LEU A 178 -4.42 4.35 -2.87
N LEU A 179 -4.25 5.65 -3.11
CA LEU A 179 -5.36 6.61 -3.23
C LEU A 179 -6.20 6.40 -4.49
N GLU A 180 -5.66 5.75 -5.52
CA GLU A 180 -6.40 5.27 -6.70
C GLU A 180 -7.37 4.12 -6.39
N TYR A 181 -7.36 3.56 -5.17
CA TYR A 181 -8.40 2.63 -4.73
C TYR A 181 -9.79 3.28 -4.79
N ASP A 182 -9.85 4.59 -4.48
CA ASP A 182 -10.97 5.49 -4.79
C ASP A 182 -12.34 4.85 -4.49
N VAL A 183 -12.49 4.46 -3.22
CA VAL A 183 -13.68 3.80 -2.68
C VAL A 183 -14.55 4.81 -1.96
N HIS A 184 -15.86 4.62 -2.01
CA HIS A 184 -16.83 5.43 -1.28
C HIS A 184 -17.60 4.57 -0.27
N PRO A 185 -18.24 5.16 0.75
CA PRO A 185 -18.95 4.40 1.79
C PRO A 185 -19.97 3.42 1.24
N LYS A 186 -20.67 3.79 0.16
CA LYS A 186 -21.66 2.95 -0.52
C LYS A 186 -21.09 1.69 -1.18
N ASP A 187 -19.78 1.65 -1.44
CA ASP A 187 -19.11 0.52 -2.09
C ASP A 187 -18.66 -0.53 -1.06
N LEU A 188 -18.55 -0.14 0.22
CA LEU A 188 -18.07 -0.93 1.35
C LEU A 188 -19.16 -1.87 1.90
N VAL A 189 -19.74 -2.68 1.00
CA VAL A 189 -20.98 -3.45 1.22
C VAL A 189 -20.77 -4.87 1.75
N ASN A 190 -19.54 -5.36 1.82
CA ASN A 190 -19.26 -6.73 2.23
C ASN A 190 -17.93 -6.90 2.98
N GLY A 191 -17.79 -8.01 3.71
CA GLY A 191 -16.62 -8.24 4.58
C GLY A 191 -15.29 -8.37 3.85
N VAL A 192 -15.27 -8.67 2.54
CA VAL A 192 -14.02 -8.81 1.77
C VAL A 192 -13.44 -7.44 1.42
N ILE A 193 -14.25 -6.56 0.84
CA ILE A 193 -13.82 -5.20 0.49
C ILE A 193 -13.51 -4.38 1.76
N ASN A 194 -14.26 -4.59 2.85
CA ASN A 194 -14.02 -3.92 4.13
C ASN A 194 -12.67 -4.32 4.74
N ALA A 195 -12.29 -5.59 4.64
CA ALA A 195 -10.98 -6.05 5.10
C ALA A 195 -9.84 -5.46 4.27
N ALA A 196 -10.00 -5.40 2.94
CA ALA A 196 -9.01 -4.78 2.06
C ALA A 196 -8.85 -3.28 2.33
N PHE A 197 -9.97 -2.56 2.50
CA PHE A 197 -9.97 -1.13 2.85
C PHE A 197 -9.28 -0.86 4.18
N LEU A 198 -9.54 -1.66 5.22
CA LEU A 198 -8.89 -1.50 6.51
C LEU A 198 -7.36 -1.67 6.43
N LEU A 199 -6.87 -2.58 5.58
CA LEU A 199 -5.44 -2.72 5.32
C LEU A 199 -4.87 -1.51 4.60
N LEU A 200 -5.56 -0.99 3.58
CA LEU A 200 -5.15 0.25 2.88
C LEU A 200 -5.13 1.44 3.83
N PHE A 201 -6.14 1.59 4.68
CA PHE A 201 -6.17 2.64 5.70
C PHE A 201 -4.94 2.57 6.61
N LYS A 202 -4.63 1.39 7.16
CA LYS A 202 -3.47 1.20 8.05
C LYS A 202 -2.14 1.48 7.35
N ASP A 203 -2.01 1.09 6.08
CA ASP A 203 -0.83 1.41 5.28
C ASP A 203 -0.76 2.92 5.02
N LEU A 204 -1.88 3.58 4.68
CA LEU A 204 -1.93 5.02 4.41
C LEU A 204 -1.49 5.85 5.60
N ILE A 205 -1.94 5.53 6.82
CA ILE A 205 -1.50 6.26 8.03
C ILE A 205 0.02 6.21 8.16
N LYS A 206 0.61 5.03 7.98
CA LYS A 206 2.05 4.82 8.12
C LYS A 206 2.83 5.43 6.97
N LEU A 207 2.33 5.35 5.74
CA LEU A 207 2.92 5.98 4.56
C LEU A 207 2.89 7.50 4.70
N TYR A 208 1.78 8.08 5.17
CA TYR A 208 1.64 9.51 5.36
C TYR A 208 2.57 10.04 6.45
N ALA A 209 2.72 9.33 7.57
CA ALA A 209 3.71 9.68 8.59
C ALA A 209 5.14 9.66 8.01
N CYS A 210 5.47 8.62 7.23
CA CYS A 210 6.76 8.50 6.54
C CYS A 210 6.97 9.62 5.51
N TYR A 211 5.91 10.05 4.83
CA TYR A 211 5.94 11.13 3.86
C TYR A 211 6.19 12.48 4.53
N ASN A 212 5.54 12.75 5.67
CA ASN A 212 5.80 13.94 6.48
C ASN A 212 7.25 13.98 6.97
N ASP A 213 7.80 12.88 7.48
CA ASP A 213 9.21 12.81 7.88
C ASP A 213 10.15 13.21 6.72
N GLY A 214 9.85 12.72 5.51
CA GLY A 214 10.59 13.06 4.30
C GLY A 214 10.44 14.53 3.89
N ILE A 215 9.23 15.10 3.99
CA ILE A 215 8.99 16.52 3.70
C ILE A 215 9.69 17.43 4.69
N ILE A 216 9.66 17.12 5.99
CA ILE A 216 10.33 17.96 6.97
C ILE A 216 11.85 17.93 6.76
N ASN A 217 12.43 16.74 6.53
CA ASN A 217 13.86 16.60 6.18
C ASN A 217 14.22 17.40 4.91
N LEU A 218 13.35 17.35 3.89
CA LEU A 218 13.52 18.09 2.64
C LEU A 218 13.56 19.60 2.90
N LEU A 219 12.62 20.11 3.70
CA LEU A 219 12.50 21.54 4.03
C LEU A 219 13.66 22.03 4.90
N GLU A 220 14.09 21.26 5.90
CA GLU A 220 15.24 21.58 6.77
C GLU A 220 16.53 21.78 5.96
N LYS A 221 16.69 21.02 4.87
CA LYS A 221 17.89 21.06 4.01
C LYS A 221 17.75 21.99 2.81
N PHE A 222 16.55 22.46 2.47
CA PHE A 222 16.24 23.10 1.19
C PHE A 222 17.18 24.27 0.85
N PHE A 223 17.40 25.18 1.80
CA PHE A 223 18.21 26.38 1.59
C PHE A 223 19.72 26.11 1.48
N GLN A 224 20.15 24.88 1.75
CA GLN A 224 21.54 24.42 1.59
C GLN A 224 21.72 23.59 0.31
N MET A 225 20.64 23.30 -0.42
CA MET A 225 20.67 22.48 -1.62
C MET A 225 21.22 23.25 -2.83
N LYS A 226 21.76 22.50 -3.80
CA LYS A 226 22.15 23.07 -5.09
C LYS A 226 20.90 23.40 -5.91
N LYS A 227 21.02 24.33 -6.85
CA LYS A 227 19.92 24.75 -7.75
C LYS A 227 19.07 23.60 -8.31
N GLY A 228 19.69 22.53 -8.83
CA GLY A 228 18.96 21.38 -9.36
C GLY A 228 18.15 20.65 -8.29
N GLN A 229 18.77 20.40 -7.13
CA GLN A 229 18.12 19.77 -5.98
C GLN A 229 16.97 20.63 -5.43
N CYS A 230 17.10 21.96 -5.41
CA CYS A 230 15.99 22.86 -5.02
C CYS A 230 14.79 22.74 -5.97
N LYS A 231 15.01 22.53 -7.28
CA LYS A 231 13.92 22.32 -8.25
C LYS A 231 13.18 21.02 -7.95
N ASP A 232 13.92 19.93 -7.79
CA ASP A 232 13.35 18.61 -7.49
C ASP A 232 12.60 18.64 -6.15
N ALA A 233 13.19 19.26 -5.13
CA ALA A 233 12.58 19.42 -3.81
C ALA A 233 11.29 20.24 -3.87
N LEU A 234 11.28 21.36 -4.61
CA LEU A 234 10.10 22.20 -4.75
C LEU A 234 8.97 21.43 -5.47
N GLU A 235 9.29 20.66 -6.50
CA GLU A 235 8.30 19.81 -7.17
C GLU A 235 7.73 18.75 -6.23
N ILE A 236 8.58 18.08 -5.46
CA ILE A 236 8.18 17.11 -4.43
C ILE A 236 7.23 17.77 -3.42
N TYR A 237 7.53 18.98 -2.96
CA TYR A 237 6.71 19.71 -2.00
C TYR A 237 5.35 20.12 -2.59
N LYS A 238 5.30 20.65 -3.82
CA LYS A 238 4.02 20.95 -4.51
C LYS A 238 3.14 19.70 -4.64
N ARG A 239 3.76 18.57 -5.00
CA ARG A 239 3.13 17.25 -5.06
C ARG A 239 2.63 16.76 -3.69
N PHE A 240 3.27 17.13 -2.59
CA PHE A 240 2.80 16.86 -1.24
C PHE A 240 1.50 17.61 -0.92
N LEU A 241 1.44 18.91 -1.22
CA LEU A 241 0.25 19.72 -0.95
C LEU A 241 -1.01 19.16 -1.64
N THR A 242 -0.89 18.78 -2.91
CA THR A 242 -2.01 18.17 -3.66
C THR A 242 -2.46 16.81 -3.09
N ARG A 243 -1.53 15.97 -2.64
CA ARG A 243 -1.84 14.67 -2.04
C ARG A 243 -2.48 14.79 -0.67
N MET A 244 -2.15 15.83 0.10
CA MET A 244 -2.73 16.06 1.41
C MET A 244 -4.27 16.15 1.35
N THR A 245 -4.81 16.81 0.33
CA THR A 245 -6.26 16.88 0.10
C THR A 245 -6.87 15.49 -0.12
N ARG A 246 -6.26 14.68 -1.00
CA ARG A 246 -6.73 13.32 -1.29
C ARG A 246 -6.62 12.38 -0.09
N VAL A 247 -5.58 12.54 0.73
CA VAL A 247 -5.45 11.81 2.01
C VAL A 247 -6.59 12.21 2.94
N SER A 248 -6.89 13.50 3.07
CA SER A 248 -8.02 13.97 3.90
C SER A 248 -9.35 13.35 3.46
N GLU A 249 -9.61 13.30 2.15
CA GLU A 249 -10.80 12.68 1.59
C GLU A 249 -10.88 11.18 1.92
N PHE A 250 -9.77 10.45 1.79
CA PHE A 250 -9.70 9.03 2.18
C PHE A 250 -10.00 8.84 3.67
N LEU A 251 -9.43 9.69 4.54
CA LEU A 251 -9.66 9.61 5.98
C LEU A 251 -11.11 9.94 6.37
N LYS A 252 -11.79 10.83 5.64
CA LYS A 252 -13.23 11.08 5.82
C LYS A 252 -14.07 9.85 5.47
N VAL A 253 -13.72 9.12 4.41
CA VAL A 253 -14.39 7.85 4.09
C VAL A 253 -14.18 6.83 5.21
N ALA A 254 -12.96 6.73 5.74
CA ALA A 254 -12.64 5.88 6.89
C ALA A 254 -13.50 6.20 8.12
N GLU A 255 -13.63 7.48 8.47
CA GLU A 255 -14.48 7.95 9.56
C GLU A 255 -15.96 7.57 9.33
N GLN A 256 -16.48 7.80 8.12
CA GLN A 256 -17.88 7.52 7.76
C GLN A 256 -18.25 6.04 7.83
N VAL A 257 -17.29 5.15 7.62
CA VAL A 257 -17.51 3.70 7.73
C VAL A 257 -17.18 3.13 9.11
N GLY A 258 -16.96 4.01 10.10
CA GLY A 258 -16.87 3.64 11.51
C GLY A 258 -15.46 3.32 12.00
N ILE A 259 -14.40 3.75 11.32
CA ILE A 259 -13.06 3.76 11.91
C ILE A 259 -13.03 4.82 13.04
N ASP A 260 -12.48 4.43 14.20
CA ASP A 260 -12.41 5.31 15.37
C ASP A 260 -11.63 6.58 15.03
N LYS A 261 -12.16 7.74 15.42
CA LYS A 261 -11.50 9.04 15.22
C LYS A 261 -10.13 9.09 15.88
N ASN A 262 -9.93 8.36 16.98
CA ASN A 262 -8.65 8.25 17.67
C ASN A 262 -7.57 7.52 16.83
N ASP A 263 -7.99 6.69 15.87
CA ASP A 263 -7.10 6.01 14.92
C ASP A 263 -6.83 6.85 13.65
N ILE A 264 -7.53 7.97 13.48
CA ILE A 264 -7.41 8.86 12.32
C ILE A 264 -6.50 10.03 12.68
N PRO A 265 -5.36 10.22 11.96
CA PRO A 265 -4.47 11.33 12.25
C PRO A 265 -5.09 12.67 11.85
N GLU A 266 -4.90 13.68 12.69
CA GLU A 266 -5.19 15.07 12.32
C GLU A 266 -4.19 15.56 11.27
N LEU A 267 -4.72 16.14 10.19
CA LEU A 267 -3.91 16.68 9.10
C LEU A 267 -3.76 18.19 9.29
N THR A 268 -2.54 18.67 9.55
CA THR A 268 -2.24 20.09 9.66
C THR A 268 -1.87 20.68 8.30
N GLN A 269 -2.56 21.74 7.88
CA GLN A 269 -2.25 22.40 6.62
C GLN A 269 -0.89 23.08 6.69
N ALA A 270 -0.12 22.94 5.61
CA ALA A 270 1.13 23.65 5.49
C ALA A 270 0.86 25.15 5.26
N PRO A 271 1.65 26.07 5.87
CA PRO A 271 1.48 27.50 5.64
C PRO A 271 1.67 27.87 4.17
N GLU A 272 0.75 28.65 3.60
CA GLU A 272 0.83 29.09 2.20
C GLU A 272 2.11 29.89 1.91
N SER A 273 2.53 30.73 2.87
CA SER A 273 3.75 31.54 2.79
C SER A 273 5.04 30.72 2.67
N LEU A 274 5.02 29.46 3.11
CA LEU A 274 6.18 28.59 2.98
C LEU A 274 6.47 28.27 1.51
N LEU A 275 5.45 28.02 0.70
CA LEU A 275 5.64 27.72 -0.72
C LEU A 275 6.28 28.92 -1.45
N GLU A 276 5.76 30.13 -1.21
CA GLU A 276 6.28 31.37 -1.78
C GLU A 276 7.75 31.61 -1.39
N SER A 277 8.11 31.29 -0.15
CA SER A 277 9.49 31.40 0.35
C SER A 277 10.44 30.46 -0.40
N LEU A 278 10.02 29.22 -0.65
CA LEU A 278 10.81 28.22 -1.39
C LEU A 278 10.99 28.63 -2.87
N GLU A 279 9.92 29.15 -3.48
CA GLU A 279 9.95 29.66 -4.87
C GLU A 279 10.86 30.87 -5.02
N THR A 280 10.80 31.82 -4.08
CA THR A 280 11.64 33.01 -4.07
C THR A 280 13.12 32.66 -3.96
N HIS A 281 13.46 31.72 -3.07
CA HIS A 281 14.84 31.23 -2.95
C HIS A 281 15.34 30.60 -4.26
N LEU A 282 14.54 29.73 -4.88
CA LEU A 282 14.89 29.13 -6.16
C LEU A 282 15.06 30.18 -7.27
N ASN A 283 14.17 31.18 -7.35
CA ASN A 283 14.27 32.26 -8.33
C ASN A 283 15.56 33.08 -8.17
N THR A 284 15.99 33.29 -6.92
CA THR A 284 17.25 33.97 -6.59
C THR A 284 18.46 33.17 -7.10
N LEU A 285 18.44 31.83 -6.94
CA LEU A 285 19.45 30.93 -7.50
C LEU A 285 19.40 30.86 -9.04
N GLU A 286 18.25 31.14 -9.66
CA GLU A 286 18.12 31.20 -11.12
C GLU A 286 18.70 32.47 -11.75
N GLY A 287 19.10 33.46 -10.95
CA GLY A 287 19.51 34.77 -11.46
C GLY A 287 18.35 35.57 -12.04
N LYS A 288 17.11 35.12 -11.84
CA LYS A 288 15.89 35.89 -12.11
C LYS A 288 15.76 36.94 -11.00
N LYS A 289 16.55 38.02 -11.08
CA LYS A 289 16.24 39.24 -10.33
C LYS A 289 14.80 39.61 -10.67
N GLY A 290 13.95 39.70 -9.65
CA GLY A 290 12.55 40.07 -9.80
C GLY A 290 12.44 41.30 -10.70
N LYS A 291 11.60 41.20 -11.73
CA LYS A 291 10.95 42.40 -12.26
C LYS A 291 10.07 42.92 -11.14
N TYR A 292 10.64 43.72 -10.26
CA TYR A 292 9.85 44.60 -9.41
C TYR A 292 9.08 45.51 -10.35
N LEU A 293 7.75 45.43 -10.23
CA LEU A 293 6.81 46.37 -10.82
C LEU A 293 7.22 47.78 -10.37
N LEU A 294 7.59 48.62 -11.35
CA LEU A 294 7.46 50.07 -11.24
C LEU A 294 5.99 50.45 -11.42
#